data_AF-A0AA34Z6J9-F1
#
_entry.id   AF-A0AA34Z6J9-F1
#
_cell.length_a   1.000
_cell.length_b   1.000
_cell.length_c   1.000
_cell.angle_alpha   90.00
_cell.angle_beta   90.00
_cell.angle_gamma   90.00
#
_symmetry.space_group_name_H-M   'P 1'
#
loop_
_entity.id
_entity.type
_entity.pdbx_description
1 polymer ?
#
loop_
_entity_poly.entity_id
_entity_poly.type
_entity_poly.pdbx_seq_one_letter_code
_entity_poly.pdbx_strand_id
1 'polypeptide(L)'
;MSENEDEDDAEDAFYDETCRIVGQCCLMLAINDAETDRAQLVYQLKRLHWKIMQLTSESHNGILMAIGQLETAEMYEERTGRRRE
;
A
#
# COMPACT_ATOMS: atom_id res chain seq x y z
N MET A 1 22.83 2.69 26.03
CA MET A 1 21.53 2.01 26.02
C MET A 1 20.69 2.81 25.04
N SER A 2 21.05 2.69 23.76
CA SER A 2 20.25 2.02 22.71
C SER A 2 18.92 2.75 22.50
N GLU A 3 18.98 3.94 21.90
CA GLU A 3 17.82 4.60 21.28
C GLU A 3 17.51 4.01 19.90
N ASN A 4 18.32 3.05 19.41
CA ASN A 4 18.23 2.50 18.06
C ASN A 4 17.45 1.17 17.97
N GLU A 5 17.23 0.46 19.08
CA GLU A 5 16.49 -0.83 19.04
C GLU A 5 14.98 -0.61 18.87
N ASP A 6 14.44 0.48 19.41
CA ASP A 6 13.00 0.78 19.33
C ASP A 6 12.56 1.30 17.94
N GLU A 7 13.47 1.88 17.16
CA GLU A 7 13.18 2.38 15.80
C GLU A 7 13.13 1.24 14.77
N ASP A 8 14.06 0.28 14.85
CA ASP A 8 14.09 -0.90 13.98
C ASP A 8 12.83 -1.76 14.17
N ASP A 9 12.39 -1.97 15.42
CA ASP A 9 11.17 -2.72 15.73
C ASP A 9 9.88 -2.04 15.18
N ALA A 10 9.89 -0.70 15.11
CA ALA A 10 8.76 0.05 14.54
C ALA A 10 8.72 -0.02 13.02
N GLU A 11 9.88 0.06 12.35
CA GLU A 11 9.97 -0.07 10.89
C GLU A 11 9.56 -1.48 10.42
N ASP A 12 10.00 -2.51 11.13
CA ASP A 12 9.59 -3.90 10.88
C ASP A 12 8.08 -4.09 11.04
N ALA A 13 7.48 -3.51 12.08
CA ALA A 13 6.03 -3.55 12.27
C ALA A 13 5.26 -2.85 11.14
N PHE A 14 5.79 -1.76 10.58
CA PHE A 14 5.19 -1.10 9.42
C PHE A 14 5.31 -1.95 8.16
N TYR A 15 6.47 -2.59 7.94
CA TYR A 15 6.69 -3.48 6.81
C TYR A 15 5.73 -4.68 6.84
N ASP A 16 5.62 -5.34 8.00
CA ASP A 16 4.73 -6.47 8.21
C ASP A 16 3.27 -6.11 7.95
N GLU A 17 2.82 -4.93 8.41
CA GLU A 17 1.47 -4.44 8.15
C GLU A 17 1.24 -4.18 6.65
N THR A 18 2.22 -3.60 5.96
CA THR A 18 2.17 -3.40 4.50
C THR A 18 2.06 -4.75 3.77
N CYS A 19 2.89 -5.74 4.13
CA CYS A 19 2.82 -7.08 3.57
C CYS A 19 1.48 -7.75 3.85
N ARG A 20 0.94 -7.62 5.07
CA ARG A 20 -0.37 -8.15 5.46
C ARG A 20 -1.47 -7.57 4.57
N ILE A 21 -1.49 -6.26 4.37
CA ILE A 21 -2.50 -5.58 3.54
C ILE A 21 -2.41 -6.06 2.08
N VAL A 22 -1.21 -6.12 1.50
CA VAL A 22 -1.01 -6.61 0.13
C VAL A 22 -1.49 -8.06 0.00
N GLY A 23 -1.15 -8.92 0.97
CA GLY A 23 -1.62 -10.30 1.02
C GLY A 23 -3.15 -10.41 1.05
N GLN A 24 -3.84 -9.55 1.80
CA GLN A 24 -5.31 -9.49 1.81
C GLN A 24 -5.89 -9.04 0.45
N CYS A 25 -5.23 -8.11 -0.24
CA CYS A 25 -5.62 -7.75 -1.61
C CYS A 25 -5.46 -8.92 -2.58
N CYS A 26 -4.35 -9.65 -2.53
CA CYS A 26 -4.13 -10.86 -3.33
C CYS A 26 -5.20 -11.93 -3.05
N LEU A 27 -5.49 -12.18 -1.77
CA LEU A 27 -6.52 -13.15 -1.38
C LEU A 27 -7.90 -12.75 -1.91
N MET A 28 -8.27 -11.47 -1.80
CA MET A 28 -9.53 -10.96 -2.31
C MET A 28 -9.64 -11.09 -3.83
N LEU A 29 -8.57 -10.83 -4.59
CA LEU A 29 -8.56 -11.05 -6.04
C LEU A 29 -8.71 -12.54 -6.39
N ALA A 30 -7.95 -13.41 -5.73
CA ALA A 30 -8.01 -14.85 -5.95
C ALA A 30 -9.40 -15.44 -5.65
N ILE A 31 -10.06 -14.98 -4.57
CA ILE A 31 -11.44 -15.40 -4.25
C ILE A 31 -12.44 -15.05 -5.36
N ASN A 32 -12.19 -13.96 -6.09
CA ASN A 32 -13.04 -13.49 -7.18
C ASN A 32 -12.61 -14.01 -8.56
N ASP A 33 -11.70 -15.00 -8.62
CA ASP A 33 -11.13 -15.54 -9.86
C ASP A 33 -10.51 -14.45 -10.77
N ALA A 34 -9.99 -13.39 -10.15
CA ALA A 34 -9.37 -12.28 -10.85
C ALA A 34 -7.85 -12.48 -10.95
N GLU A 35 -7.29 -12.19 -12.12
CA GLU A 35 -5.85 -12.19 -12.31
C GLU A 35 -5.19 -11.18 -11.36
N THR A 36 -4.09 -11.63 -10.73
CA THR A 36 -3.31 -10.79 -9.83
C THR A 36 -2.13 -10.24 -10.59
N ASP A 37 -2.21 -8.97 -10.98
CA ASP A 37 -1.10 -8.21 -11.51
C ASP A 37 -0.82 -6.95 -10.67
N ARG A 38 0.32 -6.31 -10.94
CA ARG A 38 0.77 -5.12 -10.23
C ARG A 38 -0.23 -3.95 -10.33
N ALA A 39 -0.78 -3.70 -11.52
CA ALA A 39 -1.72 -2.61 -11.73
C ALA A 39 -3.03 -2.85 -10.98
N GLN A 40 -3.52 -4.09 -11.01
CA GLN A 40 -4.70 -4.52 -10.28
C GLN A 40 -4.50 -4.38 -8.76
N LEU A 41 -3.34 -4.78 -8.23
CA LEU A 41 -3.02 -4.59 -6.81
C LEU A 41 -3.00 -3.11 -6.41
N VAL A 42 -2.33 -2.26 -7.18
CA VAL A 42 -2.31 -0.81 -6.94
C VAL A 42 -3.72 -0.22 -6.98
N TYR A 43 -4.56 -0.63 -7.92
CA TYR A 43 -5.95 -0.19 -8.00
C TYR A 43 -6.74 -0.57 -6.74
N GLN A 44 -6.63 -1.82 -6.29
CA GLN A 44 -7.34 -2.26 -5.08
C GLN A 44 -6.84 -1.54 -3.81
N LEU A 45 -5.53 -1.30 -3.71
CA LEU A 45 -4.94 -0.55 -2.60
C LEU A 45 -5.43 0.92 -2.59
N LYS A 46 -5.47 1.60 -3.74
CA LYS A 46 -6.03 2.96 -3.85
C LYS A 46 -7.50 3.00 -3.44
N ARG A 47 -8.28 2.02 -3.89
CA ARG A 47 -9.70 1.89 -3.54
C ARG A 47 -9.89 1.64 -2.04
N LEU A 48 -9.04 0.81 -1.43
CA LEU A 48 -9.07 0.54 0.01
C LEU A 48 -8.68 1.79 0.82
N HIS A 49 -7.62 2.49 0.41
CA HIS A 49 -7.19 3.75 1.03
C HIS A 49 -8.30 4.79 1.01
N TRP A 50 -8.95 4.98 -0.14
CA TRP A 50 -10.07 5.92 -0.26
C TRP A 50 -11.23 5.56 0.67
N LYS A 51 -11.59 4.27 0.77
CA LYS A 51 -12.64 3.83 1.71
C LYS A 51 -12.30 4.11 3.17
N ILE A 52 -11.05 3.87 3.57
CA ILE A 52 -10.60 4.17 4.94
C ILE A 52 -10.66 5.66 5.21
N MET A 53 -10.18 6.49 4.27
CA MET A 53 -10.29 7.95 4.39
C MET A 53 -11.74 8.42 4.53
N GLN A 54 -12.68 7.84 3.78
CA GLN A 54 -14.11 8.19 3.91
C GLN A 54 -14.68 7.82 5.28
N LEU A 55 -14.21 6.71 5.89
CA LEU A 55 -14.71 6.22 7.16
C LEU A 55 -14.08 6.91 8.38
N THR A 56 -12.80 7.26 8.27
CA THR A 56 -11.98 7.71 9.41
C THR A 56 -11.55 9.17 9.30
N SER A 57 -11.68 9.78 8.12
CA SER A 57 -11.05 11.06 7.76
C SER A 57 -9.51 11.05 7.82
N GLU A 58 -8.90 9.87 7.98
CA GLU A 58 -7.46 9.70 8.14
C GLU A 58 -6.85 8.88 7.00
N SER A 59 -5.58 9.16 6.72
CA SER A 59 -4.80 8.40 5.75
C SER A 59 -4.14 7.20 6.43
N HIS A 60 -4.15 6.06 5.75
CA HIS A 60 -3.48 4.85 6.24
C HIS A 60 -2.07 4.71 5.67
N ASN A 61 -1.05 4.93 6.51
CA ASN A 61 0.36 4.95 6.09
C ASN A 61 0.83 3.63 5.45
N GLY A 62 0.45 2.47 6.02
CA GLY A 62 0.82 1.17 5.46
C GLY A 62 0.27 0.93 4.03
N ILE A 63 -0.88 1.53 3.69
CA ILE A 63 -1.44 1.42 2.33
C ILE A 63 -0.71 2.36 1.38
N LEU A 64 -0.41 3.59 1.81
CA LEU A 64 0.38 4.53 1.00
C LEU A 64 1.78 3.98 0.69
N MET A 65 2.41 3.32 1.67
CA MET A 65 3.69 2.63 1.48
C MET A 65 3.57 1.51 0.45
N ALA A 66 2.56 0.65 0.57
CA ALA A 66 2.28 -0.41 -0.40
C ALA A 66 2.10 0.14 -1.84
N ILE A 67 1.31 1.22 -1.98
CA ILE A 67 1.12 1.91 -3.26
C ILE A 67 2.45 2.45 -3.77
N GLY A 68 3.24 3.11 -2.92
CA GLY A 68 4.53 3.68 -3.29
C GLY A 68 5.53 2.63 -3.78
N GLN A 69 5.55 1.44 -3.19
CA GLN A 69 6.43 0.34 -3.60
C GLN A 69 5.96 -0.34 -4.90
N LEU A 70 4.65 -0.39 -5.14
CA LEU A 70 4.08 -1.10 -6.30
C LEU A 70 3.85 -0.19 -7.52
N GLU A 71 3.65 1.12 -7.34
CA GLU A 71 3.49 2.06 -8.45
C GLU A 71 4.79 2.18 -9.26
N THR A 72 4.69 1.96 -10.57
CA THR A 72 5.75 2.40 -11.50
C THR A 72 5.75 3.92 -11.64
N ALA A 73 6.82 4.50 -12.20
CA ALA A 73 6.87 5.92 -12.49
C ALA A 73 5.71 6.37 -13.40
N GLU A 74 5.35 5.55 -14.39
CA GLU A 74 4.21 5.77 -15.29
C GLU A 74 2.89 5.83 -14.52
N MET A 75 2.61 4.86 -13.65
CA MET A 75 1.38 4.84 -12.84
C MET A 75 1.28 6.02 -11.87
N TYR A 76 2.42 6.50 -11.37
CA TYR A 76 2.50 7.69 -10.54
C TYR A 76 2.24 8.97 -11.35
N GLU A 77 2.83 9.08 -12.54
CA GLU A 77 2.60 10.18 -13.47
C GLU A 77 1.12 10.27 -13.90
N GLU A 78 0.51 9.14 -14.29
CA GLU A 78 -0.91 9.07 -14.65
C GLU A 78 -1.82 9.54 -13.52
N ARG A 79 -1.50 9.19 -12.27
CA ARG A 79 -2.28 9.58 -11.09
C ARG A 79 -2.12 11.05 -10.72
N THR A 80 -0.88 11.55 -10.74
CA THR A 80 -0.53 12.83 -10.09
C THR A 80 -0.27 13.96 -11.07
N GLY A 81 -0.08 13.65 -12.35
CA GLY A 81 0.44 14.57 -13.35
C GLY A 81 1.89 14.99 -13.12
N ARG A 82 2.61 14.32 -12.21
CA ARG A 82 4.00 14.64 -11.82
C ARG A 82 4.92 13.47 -12.12
N ARG A 83 6.12 13.77 -12.60
CA ARG A 83 7.19 12.77 -12.73
C ARG A 83 7.72 12.39 -11.35
N ARG A 84 7.88 11.09 -11.12
CA ARG A 84 8.55 10.56 -9.92
C ARG A 84 10.06 10.79 -10.10
N GLU A 85 10.68 11.51 -9.17
CA GLU A 85 12.14 11.77 -9.14
C GLU A 85 12.94 10.49 -8.85
#